data_AF-A0A0A6PEW5-F1
#
_entry.id   AF-A0A0A6PEW5-F1
#
_cell.length_a   1.000
_cell.length_b   1.000
_cell.length_c   1.000
_cell.angle_alpha   90.00
_cell.angle_beta   90.00
_cell.angle_gamma   90.00
#
_symmetry.space_group_name_H-M   'P 1'
#
loop_
_entity.id
_entity.type
_entity.pdbx_description
1 polymer ?
#
loop_
_entity_poly.entity_id
_entity_poly.type
_entity_poly.pdbx_seq_one_letter_code
_entity_poly.pdbx_strand_id
1 'polypeptide(L)'
;MLSSGEKQLLLLFCNTLIARDKATIFIIDEPEISLNIKWQRQLIRTLLNFTKDSQVQFLFATHSIELLSQYRSNVVKLSNIVDGENNGRRYQTPA
;
A
#
# COMPACT_ATOMS: atom_id res chain seq x y z
N MET A 1 14.67 -2.59 23.43
CA MET A 1 13.28 -3.01 23.12
C MET A 1 12.86 -2.28 21.86
N LEU A 2 12.21 -2.95 20.89
CA LEU A 2 11.74 -2.30 19.65
C LEU A 2 10.57 -1.37 19.95
N SER A 3 10.51 -0.24 19.25
CA SER A 3 9.35 0.67 19.24
C SER A 3 8.12 -0.02 18.63
N SER A 4 6.93 0.53 18.89
CA SER A 4 5.70 -0.02 18.32
C SER A 4 5.73 -0.05 16.78
N GLY A 5 6.24 1.03 16.16
CA GLY A 5 6.41 1.10 14.70
C GLY A 5 7.39 0.06 14.16
N GLU A 6 8.53 -0.14 14.83
CA GLU A 6 9.49 -1.16 14.42
C GLU A 6 8.95 -2.58 14.55
N LYS A 7 8.15 -2.87 15.59
CA LYS A 7 7.48 -4.16 15.76
C LYS A 7 6.47 -4.41 14.65
N GLN A 8 5.66 -3.41 14.32
CA GLN A 8 4.69 -3.49 13.23
C GLN A 8 5.38 -3.72 11.89
N LEU A 9 6.46 -2.98 11.62
CA LEU A 9 7.25 -3.14 10.40
C LEU A 9 7.85 -4.54 10.29
N LEU A 10 8.41 -5.05 11.38
CA LEU A 10 8.96 -6.41 11.43
C LEU A 10 7.89 -7.47 11.16
N LEU A 11 6.72 -7.34 11.81
CA LEU A 11 5.59 -8.25 11.60
C LEU A 11 5.13 -8.24 10.14
N LEU A 12 4.99 -7.05 9.55
CA LEU A 12 4.60 -6.88 8.16
C LEU A 12 5.61 -7.54 7.21
N PHE A 13 6.91 -7.34 7.44
CA PHE A 13 7.97 -7.95 6.63
C PHE A 13 7.98 -9.48 6.74
N CYS A 14 7.88 -10.03 7.95
CA CYS A 14 7.81 -11.47 8.16
C CYS A 14 6.60 -12.09 7.45
N ASN A 15 5.40 -11.50 7.63
CA ASN A 15 4.18 -11.99 6.99
C ASN A 15 4.29 -11.94 5.46
N THR A 16 4.85 -10.85 4.92
CA THR A 16 5.06 -10.68 3.48
C THR A 16 5.97 -11.76 2.91
N LEU A 17 7.09 -12.06 3.59
CA LEU A 17 8.04 -13.08 3.15
C LEU A 17 7.44 -14.48 3.20
N ILE A 18 6.67 -14.80 4.23
CA ILE A 18 5.98 -16.09 4.37
C ILE A 18 4.90 -16.28 3.29
N ALA A 19 4.22 -15.21 2.90
CA ALA A 19 3.15 -15.25 1.90
C ALA A 19 3.64 -15.46 0.46
N ARG A 20 4.96 -15.41 0.19
CA ARG A 20 5.53 -15.40 -1.16
C ARG A 20 5.14 -16.62 -2.00
N ASP A 21 4.99 -17.78 -1.38
CA ASP A 21 4.71 -19.04 -2.09
C ASP A 21 3.23 -19.27 -2.40
N LYS A 22 2.36 -18.30 -2.10
CA LYS A 22 0.91 -18.39 -2.27
C LYS A 22 0.36 -17.14 -2.94
N ALA A 23 -0.69 -17.29 -3.74
CA ALA A 23 -1.50 -16.17 -4.19
C ALA A 23 -2.14 -15.49 -2.97
N THR A 24 -1.72 -14.25 -2.69
CA THR A 24 -2.08 -13.54 -1.45
C THR A 24 -2.35 -12.07 -1.71
N ILE A 25 -3.38 -11.52 -1.08
CA ILE A 25 -3.66 -10.09 -1.10
C ILE A 25 -3.48 -9.55 0.32
N PHE A 26 -2.57 -8.58 0.48
CA PHE A 26 -2.45 -7.80 1.70
C PHE A 26 -3.30 -6.54 1.59
N ILE A 27 -4.19 -6.33 2.56
CA ILE A 27 -4.95 -5.09 2.71
C ILE A 27 -4.49 -4.44 4.01
N ILE A 28 -3.92 -3.24 3.92
CA ILE A 28 -3.29 -2.58 5.05
C ILE A 28 -3.79 -1.14 5.12
N ASP A 29 -4.34 -0.79 6.27
CA ASP A 29 -4.74 0.57 6.61
C ASP A 29 -3.58 1.28 7.33
N GLU A 30 -3.30 2.52 6.93
CA GLU A 30 -2.23 3.36 7.46
C GLU A 30 -0.87 2.62 7.59
N PRO A 31 -0.31 2.07 6.49
CA PRO A 31 0.95 1.32 6.53
C PRO A 31 2.15 2.15 7.03
N GLU A 32 2.04 3.47 6.99
CA GLU A 32 3.03 4.44 7.47
C GLU A 32 2.96 4.74 8.98
N ILE A 33 1.94 4.26 9.68
CA ILE A 33 1.69 4.68 11.07
C ILE A 33 2.93 4.37 11.93
N SER A 34 3.34 5.36 12.74
CA SER A 34 4.53 5.28 13.58
C SER A 34 5.88 5.18 12.84
N LEU A 35 5.92 5.35 11.51
CA LEU A 35 7.16 5.41 10.73
C LEU A 35 7.60 6.86 10.47
N ASN A 36 8.92 7.11 10.55
CA ASN A 36 9.48 8.38 10.11
C ASN A 36 9.48 8.50 8.57
N ILE A 37 9.68 9.71 8.06
CA ILE A 37 9.61 10.01 6.62
C ILE A 37 10.58 9.18 5.77
N LYS A 38 11.77 8.86 6.30
CA LYS A 38 12.76 8.04 5.60
C LYS A 38 12.24 6.62 5.41
N TRP A 39 11.60 6.03 6.41
CA TRP A 39 11.03 4.69 6.32
C TRP A 39 9.81 4.64 5.41
N GLN A 40 8.92 5.65 5.47
CA GLN A 40 7.77 5.74 4.56
C GLN A 40 8.22 5.66 3.10
N ARG A 41 9.25 6.45 2.72
CA ARG A 41 9.83 6.45 1.37
C ARG A 41 10.39 5.10 0.89
N GLN A 42 10.65 4.18 1.81
CA GLN A 42 11.23 2.87 1.49
C GLN A 42 10.20 1.75 1.58
N LEU A 43 9.10 1.94 2.30
CA LEU A 43 8.18 0.87 2.69
C LEU A 43 7.64 0.09 1.49
N ILE A 44 6.91 0.74 0.58
CA ILE A 44 6.26 0.07 -0.55
C ILE A 44 7.30 -0.60 -1.44
N ARG A 45 8.40 0.10 -1.77
CA ARG A 45 9.49 -0.46 -2.58
C ARG A 45 10.09 -1.72 -1.93
N THR A 46 10.29 -1.72 -0.62
CA THR A 46 10.79 -2.89 0.11
C THR A 46 9.83 -4.06 0.04
N LEU A 47 8.52 -3.83 0.25
CA LEU A 47 7.50 -4.87 0.15
C LEU A 47 7.40 -5.47 -1.26
N LEU A 48 7.44 -4.63 -2.29
CA LEU A 48 7.46 -5.07 -3.70
C LEU A 48 8.73 -5.87 -4.02
N ASN A 49 9.88 -5.48 -3.46
CA ASN A 49 11.12 -6.23 -3.65
C ASN A 49 11.06 -7.62 -3.00
N PHE A 50 10.46 -7.75 -1.81
CA PHE A 50 10.29 -9.05 -1.13
C PHE A 50 9.40 -10.02 -1.90
N THR A 51 8.45 -9.47 -2.65
CA THR A 51 7.42 -10.20 -3.38
C THR A 51 7.67 -10.23 -4.88
N LYS A 52 8.90 -9.88 -5.30
CA LYS A 52 9.26 -9.94 -6.71
C LYS A 52 9.08 -11.36 -7.24
N ASP A 53 8.43 -11.45 -8.40
CA ASP A 53 8.12 -12.69 -9.10
C ASP A 53 7.18 -13.64 -8.31
N SER A 54 6.38 -13.12 -7.37
CA SER A 54 5.33 -13.87 -6.68
C SER A 54 3.92 -13.37 -7.04
N GLN A 55 2.90 -14.10 -6.58
CA GLN A 55 1.49 -13.76 -6.77
C GLN A 55 0.94 -12.93 -5.59
N VAL A 56 1.77 -12.06 -5.02
CA VAL A 56 1.36 -11.20 -3.90
C VAL A 56 0.93 -9.83 -4.41
N GLN A 57 -0.23 -9.37 -3.96
CA GLN A 57 -0.75 -8.02 -4.24
C GLN A 57 -0.90 -7.24 -2.95
N PHE A 58 -0.63 -5.93 -3.01
CA PHE A 58 -0.87 -5.02 -1.90
C PHE A 58 -1.96 -4.00 -2.24
N LEU A 59 -2.87 -3.78 -1.31
CA LEU A 59 -3.85 -2.72 -1.31
C LEU A 59 -3.65 -1.89 -0.03
N PHE A 60 -3.38 -0.60 -0.20
CA PHE A 60 -3.13 0.32 0.90
C PHE A 60 -4.21 1.39 0.98
N ALA A 61 -4.67 1.68 2.20
CA ALA A 61 -5.38 2.90 2.54
C ALA A 61 -4.42 3.80 3.33
N THR A 62 -4.28 5.06 2.92
CA THR A 62 -3.24 5.96 3.45
C THR A 62 -3.60 7.41 3.19
N HIS A 63 -3.25 8.27 4.16
CA HIS A 63 -3.24 9.72 3.98
C HIS A 63 -1.85 10.29 3.67
N SER A 64 -0.79 9.47 3.64
CA SER A 64 0.59 9.90 3.36
C SER A 64 0.82 10.27 1.89
N ILE A 65 0.92 11.58 1.64
CA ILE A 65 1.34 12.13 0.35
C ILE A 65 2.72 11.58 -0.07
N GLU A 66 3.60 11.30 0.89
CA GLU A 66 4.94 10.78 0.61
C GLU A 66 4.87 9.41 -0.07
N LEU A 67 4.04 8.50 0.44
CA LEU A 67 3.80 7.20 -0.18
C LEU A 67 3.14 7.34 -1.56
N LEU A 68 2.07 8.15 -1.63
CA LEU A 68 1.30 8.34 -2.87
C LEU A 68 2.14 8.95 -4.00
N SER A 69 3.07 9.85 -3.67
CA SER A 69 3.87 10.58 -4.66
C SER A 69 4.71 9.68 -5.57
N GLN A 70 5.15 8.53 -5.06
CA GLN A 70 6.01 7.58 -5.78
C GLN A 70 5.22 6.62 -6.68
N TYR A 71 3.92 6.46 -6.45
CA TYR A 71 3.09 5.43 -7.08
C TYR A 71 1.81 5.98 -7.71
N ARG A 72 1.84 7.22 -8.21
CA ARG A 72 0.66 7.96 -8.70
C ARG A 72 -0.20 7.19 -9.72
N SER A 73 0.40 6.35 -10.57
CA SER A 73 -0.33 5.53 -11.54
C SER A 73 -1.22 4.46 -10.92
N ASN A 74 -0.99 4.13 -9.64
CA ASN A 74 -1.65 3.04 -8.91
C ASN A 74 -2.46 3.57 -7.72
N VAL A 75 -2.82 4.85 -7.75
CA VAL A 75 -3.60 5.52 -6.70
C VAL A 75 -4.99 5.83 -7.22
N VAL A 76 -6.00 5.47 -6.42
CA VAL A 76 -7.39 5.86 -6.64
C VAL A 76 -7.83 6.76 -5.50
N LYS A 77 -8.40 7.92 -5.83
CA LYS A 77 -8.99 8.80 -4.83
C LYS A 77 -10.29 8.19 -4.33
N LEU A 78 -10.41 8.05 -3.00
CA LEU A 78 -11.68 7.72 -2.38
C LEU A 78 -12.61 8.96 -2.45
N SER A 79 -13.78 8.81 -3.06
CA SER A 79 -14.82 9.84 -3.14
C SER A 79 -16.11 9.35 -2.46
N ASN A 80 -16.94 10.27 -1.99
CA ASN A 80 -18.22 9.90 -1.40
C ASN A 80 -19.12 9.26 -2.47
N ILE A 81 -19.88 8.24 -2.09
CA ILE A 81 -20.79 7.52 -2.99
C ILE A 81 -21.87 8.47 -3.54
N VAL A 82 -22.25 9.49 -2.77
CA VAL A 82 -23.27 10.49 -3.15
C VAL A 82 -22.81 11.38 -4.32
N ASP A 83 -21.51 11.52 -4.53
CA ASP A 83 -20.96 12.30 -5.66
C ASP A 83 -21.02 11.54 -7.00
N GLY A 84 -21.37 10.24 -6.96
CA GLY A 84 -21.37 9.34 -8.12
C GLY A 84 -22.62 9.39 -9.00
N GLU A 85 -23.75 9.92 -8.52
CA GLU A 85 -25.00 9.96 -9.32
C GLU A 85 -25.08 11.14 -10.31
N ASN A 86 -24.23 12.15 -10.17
CA ASN A 86 -24.25 13.32 -11.07
C ASN A 86 -23.20 13.27 -12.20
N ASN A 87 -22.40 12.22 -12.32
CA ASN A 87 -21.39 12.12 -13.37
C ASN A 87 -21.35 10.74 -14.03
N GLY A 88 -22.36 10.48 -14.85
CA GLY A 88 -22.27 9.46 -15.89
C GLY A 88 -21.19 9.83 -16.90
N ARG A 89 -19.92 9.47 -16.64
CA ARG A 89 -18.84 9.36 -17.64
C ARG A 89 -17.59 8.64 -17.09
N ARG A 90 -17.44 7.40 -17.57
CA ARG A 90 -16.20 6.70 -17.98
C ARG A 90 -15.04 6.65 -16.97
N TYR A 91 -14.93 5.49 -16.30
CA TYR A 91 -13.63 4.91 -16.01
C TYR A 91 -12.92 4.59 -17.36
N GLN A 92 -11.93 5.40 -17.74
CA GLN A 92 -10.97 5.05 -18.78
C GLN A 92 -9.68 4.61 -18.10
N THR A 93 -9.33 3.34 -18.32
CA THR A 93 -8.02 2.75 -18.00
C THR A 93 -6.92 3.49 -18.78
N PRO A 94 -5.74 3.78 -18.20
CA PRO A 94 -4.63 4.31 -18.99
C PRO A 94 -4.12 3.24 -19.97
N ALA A 95 -3.70 3.69 -21.15
CA ALA A 95 -3.03 2.90 -22.19
C ALA A 95 -1.60 2.50 -21.79
#